data_AF-A0A5E8H6H8-F1
#
_entry.id   AF-A0A5E8H6H8-F1
#
_cell.length_a   1.000
_cell.length_b   1.000
_cell.length_c   1.000
_cell.angle_alpha   90.00
_cell.angle_beta   90.00
_cell.angle_gamma   90.00
#
_symmetry.space_group_name_H-M   'P 1'
#
loop_
_entity.id
_entity.type
_entity.pdbx_description
1 polymer ?
#
loop_
_entity_poly.entity_id
_entity_poly.type
_entity_poly.pdbx_seq_one_letter_code
_entity_poly.pdbx_strand_id
1 'polypeptide(L)'
;MPHDKGRIYGSFKKICIPESELRSEAEILKADLLRIQSGYYEKTISECDVAFHIILLYLERRVKKHPFLRMGKKLPNREYVNDFLEVVRFYGMPDTVRYALWKWHLNEWDIRLIDYNPTSLEMLQTQSQGIRFATICWEEAISGKLVEGKRDAFEHLLHDLAHAYMFFREDYDFLGQKKFFKSMLVDFQHYQMYLENDPIFKEKFEYCISDMNSHPAHLQAYWNAIRKEAGIPILELNV
;
A
#
# COMPACT_ATOMS: atom_id res chain seq x y z
N MET A 1 3.34 -11.50 -9.88
CA MET A 1 2.00 -10.90 -9.99
C MET A 1 0.97 -11.94 -9.57
N PRO A 2 -0.09 -11.53 -8.87
CA PRO A 2 -1.17 -12.42 -8.47
C PRO A 2 -2.05 -12.85 -9.64
N HIS A 3 -1.88 -12.30 -10.85
CA HIS A 3 -2.51 -12.84 -12.07
C HIS A 3 -1.45 -13.12 -13.14
N ASP A 4 -0.60 -14.12 -12.90
CA ASP A 4 0.38 -14.57 -13.92
C ASP A 4 -0.17 -15.80 -14.64
N LYS A 5 -0.46 -15.66 -15.94
CA LYS A 5 -1.04 -16.73 -16.80
C LYS A 5 -2.32 -17.35 -16.21
N GLY A 6 -3.18 -16.52 -15.62
CA GLY A 6 -4.44 -16.95 -15.00
C GLY A 6 -4.30 -17.66 -13.65
N ARG A 7 -3.10 -17.70 -13.05
CA ARG A 7 -2.87 -18.29 -11.72
C ARG A 7 -2.71 -17.22 -10.65
N ILE A 8 -3.33 -17.50 -9.50
CA ILE A 8 -3.33 -16.64 -8.32
C ILE A 8 -2.20 -16.98 -7.35
N TYR A 9 -1.35 -15.99 -7.07
CA TYR A 9 -0.18 -16.10 -6.18
C TYR A 9 -0.14 -14.96 -5.16
N GLY A 10 0.77 -15.05 -4.18
CA GLY A 10 1.00 -14.00 -3.19
C GLY A 10 0.21 -14.18 -1.88
N SER A 11 0.39 -13.20 -0.99
CA SER A 11 -0.13 -13.24 0.39
C SER A 11 -1.65 -13.22 0.48
N PHE A 12 -2.32 -12.66 -0.53
CA PHE A 12 -3.78 -12.49 -0.57
C PHE A 12 -4.49 -13.51 -1.46
N LYS A 13 -3.79 -14.52 -1.99
CA LYS A 13 -4.34 -15.48 -2.97
C LYS A 13 -5.65 -16.16 -2.59
N LYS A 14 -5.96 -16.27 -1.29
CA LYS A 14 -7.19 -16.90 -0.77
C LYS A 14 -8.44 -16.04 -0.94
N ILE A 15 -8.26 -14.76 -1.22
CA ILE A 15 -9.33 -13.76 -1.36
C ILE A 15 -9.28 -13.02 -2.70
N CYS A 16 -8.39 -13.42 -3.61
CA CYS A 16 -8.43 -12.97 -5.01
C CYS A 16 -9.36 -13.91 -5.80
N ILE A 17 -9.97 -13.37 -6.86
CA ILE A 17 -10.81 -14.12 -7.79
C ILE A 17 -10.20 -14.10 -9.19
N PRO A 18 -10.56 -15.02 -10.09
CA PRO A 18 -10.10 -14.98 -11.48
C PRO A 18 -10.47 -13.68 -12.19
N GLU A 19 -9.62 -13.22 -13.11
CA GLU A 19 -9.84 -11.99 -13.88
C GLU A 19 -11.19 -12.01 -14.62
N SER A 20 -11.60 -13.17 -15.13
CA SER A 20 -12.90 -13.37 -15.81
C SER A 20 -14.11 -13.08 -14.91
N GLU A 21 -13.95 -13.09 -13.59
CA GLU A 21 -15.03 -12.83 -12.63
C GLU A 21 -15.07 -11.36 -12.16
N LEU A 22 -14.00 -10.58 -12.39
CA LEU A 22 -13.88 -9.22 -11.87
C LEU A 22 -15.00 -8.31 -12.37
N ARG A 23 -15.34 -8.36 -13.66
CA ARG A 23 -16.42 -7.54 -14.23
C ARG A 23 -17.78 -7.86 -13.61
N SER A 24 -18.07 -9.14 -13.40
CA SER A 24 -19.33 -9.54 -12.77
C SER A 24 -19.39 -9.15 -11.29
N GLU A 25 -18.26 -9.20 -10.59
CA GLU A 25 -18.18 -8.70 -9.21
C GLU A 25 -18.38 -7.19 -9.16
N ALA A 26 -17.69 -6.44 -10.03
CA ALA A 26 -17.79 -4.99 -10.09
C ALA A 26 -19.21 -4.50 -10.32
N GLU A 27 -19.97 -5.11 -11.25
CA GLU A 27 -21.39 -4.74 -11.46
C GLU A 27 -22.26 -4.95 -10.22
N ILE A 28 -21.96 -5.96 -9.40
CA ILE A 28 -22.71 -6.22 -8.16
C ILE A 28 -22.34 -5.21 -7.08
N LEU A 29 -21.07 -4.85 -6.97
CA LEU A 29 -20.56 -3.93 -5.94
C LEU A 29 -20.70 -2.45 -6.33
N LYS A 30 -21.04 -2.17 -7.59
CA LYS A 30 -20.98 -0.83 -8.20
C LYS A 30 -21.70 0.24 -7.41
N ALA A 31 -22.92 -0.03 -6.94
CA ALA A 31 -23.71 0.95 -6.20
C ALA A 31 -23.05 1.31 -4.86
N ASP A 32 -22.53 0.31 -4.15
CA ASP A 32 -21.82 0.53 -2.87
C ASP A 32 -20.48 1.24 -3.12
N LEU A 33 -19.73 0.87 -4.15
CA LEU A 33 -18.47 1.53 -4.52
C LEU A 33 -18.67 3.00 -4.88
N LEU A 34 -19.68 3.33 -5.68
CA LEU A 34 -20.02 4.72 -6.04
C LEU A 34 -20.44 5.53 -4.81
N ARG A 35 -21.18 4.93 -3.88
CA ARG A 35 -21.56 5.58 -2.61
C ARG A 35 -20.31 5.89 -1.76
N ILE A 36 -19.40 4.93 -1.63
CA ILE A 36 -18.15 5.12 -0.89
C ILE A 36 -17.28 6.18 -1.58
N GLN A 37 -17.18 6.15 -2.91
CA GLN A 37 -16.41 7.11 -3.70
C GLN A 37 -16.94 8.55 -3.55
N SER A 38 -18.26 8.75 -3.62
CA SER A 38 -18.88 10.05 -3.35
C SER A 38 -18.55 10.54 -1.94
N GLY A 39 -18.63 9.65 -0.94
CA GLY A 39 -18.23 10.01 0.43
C GLY A 39 -16.77 10.40 0.58
N TYR A 40 -15.86 9.74 -0.15
CA TYR A 40 -14.43 10.08 -0.20
C TYR A 40 -14.21 11.49 -0.78
N TYR A 41 -14.79 11.80 -1.95
CA TYR A 41 -14.62 13.12 -2.58
C TYR A 41 -15.31 14.26 -1.82
N GLU A 42 -16.47 13.99 -1.23
CA GLU A 42 -17.21 14.95 -0.42
C GLU A 42 -16.65 15.08 1.00
N LYS A 43 -15.66 14.26 1.36
CA LYS A 43 -15.03 14.20 2.70
C LYS A 43 -16.04 13.97 3.83
N THR A 44 -17.11 13.22 3.55
CA THR A 44 -18.13 12.86 4.55
C THR A 44 -17.76 11.60 5.32
N ILE A 45 -16.79 10.83 4.82
CA ILE A 45 -16.16 9.69 5.50
C ILE A 45 -14.64 9.87 5.52
N SER A 46 -13.98 9.39 6.57
CA SER A 46 -12.52 9.49 6.67
C SER A 46 -11.83 8.56 5.67
N GLU A 47 -10.59 8.87 5.29
CA GLU A 47 -9.77 8.04 4.40
C GLU A 47 -9.60 6.60 4.93
N CYS A 48 -9.44 6.43 6.24
CA CYS A 48 -9.37 5.12 6.88
C CYS A 48 -10.72 4.38 6.78
N ASP A 49 -11.85 5.08 6.96
CA ASP A 49 -13.18 4.47 6.85
C ASP A 49 -13.50 4.06 5.41
N VAL A 50 -13.06 4.83 4.42
CA VAL A 50 -13.14 4.45 3.00
C VAL A 50 -12.44 3.11 2.78
N ALA A 51 -11.18 2.99 3.22
CA ALA A 51 -10.42 1.75 3.08
C ALA A 51 -11.08 0.58 3.84
N PHE A 52 -11.55 0.82 5.07
CA PHE A 52 -12.24 -0.18 5.88
C PHE A 52 -13.53 -0.68 5.21
N HIS A 53 -14.38 0.22 4.71
CA HIS A 53 -15.63 -0.13 4.02
C HIS A 53 -15.37 -0.92 2.75
N ILE A 54 -14.37 -0.54 1.94
CA ILE A 54 -13.97 -1.30 0.75
C ILE A 54 -13.56 -2.73 1.15
N ILE A 55 -12.73 -2.87 2.20
CA ILE A 55 -12.24 -4.17 2.63
C ILE A 55 -13.38 -5.08 3.09
N LEU A 56 -14.33 -4.54 3.86
CA LEU A 56 -15.52 -5.28 4.26
C LEU A 56 -16.37 -5.70 3.06
N LEU A 57 -16.65 -4.76 2.15
CA LEU A 57 -17.47 -4.99 0.97
C LEU A 57 -16.93 -6.16 0.12
N TYR A 58 -15.62 -6.16 -0.18
CA TYR A 58 -14.99 -7.23 -0.95
C TYR A 58 -14.90 -8.54 -0.16
N LEU A 59 -14.55 -8.50 1.13
CA LEU A 59 -14.45 -9.72 1.96
C LEU A 59 -15.79 -10.46 2.04
N GLU A 60 -16.88 -9.73 2.27
CA GLU A 60 -18.20 -10.33 2.37
C GLU A 60 -18.64 -10.93 1.04
N ARG A 61 -18.31 -10.26 -0.06
CA ARG A 61 -18.58 -10.76 -1.41
C ARG A 61 -17.82 -12.05 -1.72
N ARG A 62 -16.52 -12.08 -1.46
CA ARG A 62 -15.61 -13.15 -1.90
C ARG A 62 -15.58 -14.34 -0.94
N VAL A 63 -15.71 -14.12 0.37
CA VAL A 63 -15.60 -15.18 1.38
C VAL A 63 -16.97 -15.74 1.80
N LYS A 64 -18.05 -14.97 1.64
CA LYS A 64 -19.47 -15.32 1.92
C LYS A 64 -19.76 -15.86 3.33
N LYS A 65 -19.34 -17.09 3.66
CA LYS A 65 -19.73 -17.79 4.90
C LYS A 65 -18.96 -17.31 6.13
N HIS A 66 -17.67 -16.99 5.99
CA HIS A 66 -16.81 -16.63 7.13
C HIS A 66 -15.76 -15.55 6.78
N PRO A 67 -16.17 -14.28 6.56
CA PRO A 67 -15.23 -13.18 6.30
C PRO A 67 -14.24 -12.94 7.45
N PHE A 68 -14.56 -13.44 8.65
CA PHE A 68 -13.75 -13.28 9.86
C PHE A 68 -13.47 -14.63 10.52
N LEU A 69 -12.27 -14.80 11.07
CA LEU A 69 -11.92 -15.93 11.92
C LEU A 69 -12.50 -15.71 13.32
N ARG A 70 -13.16 -16.73 13.87
CA ARG A 70 -13.80 -16.66 15.19
C ARG A 70 -12.80 -17.03 16.29
N MET A 71 -12.49 -16.08 17.17
CA MET A 71 -11.64 -16.29 18.36
C MET A 71 -12.43 -16.77 19.60
N GLY A 72 -13.51 -17.56 19.41
CA GLY A 72 -14.36 -18.02 20.52
C GLY A 72 -15.19 -16.94 21.24
N LYS A 73 -14.92 -15.65 21.00
CA LYS A 73 -15.71 -14.50 21.47
C LYS A 73 -16.59 -13.94 20.35
N LYS A 74 -17.71 -13.30 20.71
CA LYS A 74 -18.56 -12.56 19.77
C LYS A 74 -17.77 -11.36 19.23
N LEU A 75 -17.82 -11.13 17.92
CA LEU A 75 -17.20 -9.96 17.31
C LEU A 75 -17.95 -8.69 17.76
N PRO A 76 -17.24 -7.58 18.03
CA PRO A 76 -17.84 -6.28 18.25
C PRO A 76 -18.71 -5.82 17.07
N ASN A 77 -19.56 -4.81 17.30
CA ASN A 77 -20.26 -4.16 16.19
C ASN A 77 -19.24 -3.40 15.33
N ARG A 78 -19.38 -3.50 14.01
CA ARG A 78 -18.47 -2.91 13.02
C ARG A 78 -18.56 -1.39 12.97
N GLU A 79 -19.66 -0.82 13.46
CA GLU A 79 -19.82 0.62 13.66
C GLU A 79 -18.82 1.17 14.69
N TYR A 80 -18.36 0.33 15.63
CA TYR A 80 -17.25 0.64 16.53
C TYR A 80 -15.94 0.11 15.92
N VAL A 81 -15.44 0.83 14.91
CA VAL A 81 -14.32 0.40 14.06
C VAL A 81 -13.09 0.00 14.87
N ASN A 82 -12.72 0.78 15.90
CA ASN A 82 -11.58 0.48 16.77
C ASN A 82 -11.74 -0.86 17.50
N ASP A 83 -12.84 -1.04 18.23
CA ASP A 83 -13.12 -2.26 18.98
C ASP A 83 -13.15 -3.47 18.05
N PHE A 84 -13.75 -3.30 16.87
CA PHE A 84 -13.82 -4.33 15.85
C PHE A 84 -12.43 -4.70 15.34
N LEU A 85 -11.65 -3.72 14.91
CA LEU A 85 -10.31 -3.92 14.36
C LEU A 85 -9.33 -4.47 15.38
N GLU A 86 -9.48 -4.19 16.68
CA GLU A 86 -8.62 -4.72 17.74
C GLU A 86 -8.64 -6.26 17.77
N VAL A 87 -9.82 -6.85 17.65
CA VAL A 87 -10.02 -8.29 17.90
C VAL A 87 -10.32 -9.12 16.65
N VAL A 88 -10.78 -8.50 15.56
CA VAL A 88 -11.11 -9.23 14.33
C VAL A 88 -9.86 -9.88 13.74
N ARG A 89 -10.05 -10.95 12.98
CA ARG A 89 -9.04 -11.48 12.07
C ARG A 89 -9.71 -11.71 10.74
N PHE A 90 -9.21 -11.08 9.68
CA PHE A 90 -9.78 -11.24 8.36
C PHE A 90 -9.41 -12.60 7.77
N TYR A 91 -10.40 -13.32 7.25
CA TYR A 91 -10.14 -14.61 6.62
C TYR A 91 -9.28 -14.42 5.36
N GLY A 92 -8.23 -15.25 5.23
CA GLY A 92 -7.41 -15.28 4.02
C GLY A 92 -6.47 -14.09 3.84
N MET A 93 -6.35 -13.21 4.84
CA MET A 93 -5.39 -12.09 4.86
C MET A 93 -4.38 -12.21 6.00
N PRO A 94 -3.12 -11.78 5.81
CA PRO A 94 -2.20 -11.54 6.90
C PRO A 94 -2.73 -10.47 7.86
N ASP A 95 -2.31 -10.55 9.13
CA ASP A 95 -2.73 -9.58 10.16
C ASP A 95 -2.19 -8.16 9.92
N THR A 96 -1.22 -8.02 9.01
CA THR A 96 -0.58 -6.74 8.66
C THR A 96 -1.60 -5.70 8.21
N VAL A 97 -2.58 -6.08 7.39
CA VAL A 97 -3.62 -5.18 6.87
C VAL A 97 -4.51 -4.67 8.01
N ARG A 98 -5.03 -5.58 8.84
CA ARG A 98 -5.88 -5.22 9.98
C ARG A 98 -5.12 -4.32 10.95
N TYR A 99 -3.88 -4.66 11.27
CA TYR A 99 -3.08 -3.89 12.21
C TYR A 99 -2.79 -2.48 11.67
N ALA A 100 -2.48 -2.35 10.37
CA ALA A 100 -2.33 -1.05 9.73
C ALA A 100 -3.59 -0.20 9.81
N LEU A 101 -4.76 -0.76 9.48
CA LEU A 101 -6.05 -0.05 9.63
C LEU A 101 -6.31 0.36 11.09
N TRP A 102 -6.01 -0.52 12.04
CA TRP A 102 -6.23 -0.22 13.46
C TRP A 102 -5.38 0.96 13.91
N LYS A 103 -4.10 0.97 13.58
CA LYS A 103 -3.18 2.06 13.92
C LYS A 103 -3.46 3.34 13.15
N TRP A 104 -3.92 3.24 11.92
CA TRP A 104 -4.39 4.38 11.13
C TRP A 104 -5.62 5.02 11.75
N HIS A 105 -6.63 4.22 12.12
CA HIS A 105 -7.86 4.72 12.73
C HIS A 105 -7.62 5.34 14.12
N LEU A 106 -6.60 4.90 14.85
CA LEU A 106 -6.13 5.53 16.09
C LEU A 106 -5.30 6.81 15.87
N ASN A 107 -5.05 7.21 14.63
CA ASN A 107 -4.15 8.30 14.24
C ASN A 107 -2.70 8.12 14.76
N GLU A 108 -2.29 6.88 15.02
CA GLU A 108 -0.91 6.57 15.41
C GLU A 108 0.02 6.46 14.18
N TRP A 109 -0.51 5.98 13.06
CA TRP A 109 0.22 5.82 11.79
C TRP A 109 -0.34 6.78 10.74
N ASP A 110 0.53 7.64 10.20
CA ASP A 110 0.16 8.62 9.17
C ASP A 110 0.09 7.94 7.80
N ILE A 111 -1.04 7.30 7.54
CA ILE A 111 -1.40 6.74 6.24
C ILE A 111 -2.37 7.73 5.57
N ARG A 112 -2.20 7.94 4.27
CA ARG A 112 -3.10 8.77 3.44
C ARG A 112 -3.68 7.94 2.32
N LEU A 113 -4.99 8.02 2.13
CA LEU A 113 -5.63 7.40 0.98
C LEU A 113 -5.50 8.33 -0.24
N ILE A 114 -5.01 7.80 -1.35
CA ILE A 114 -4.95 8.49 -2.64
C ILE A 114 -5.64 7.66 -3.73
N ASP A 115 -6.06 8.31 -4.80
CA ASP A 115 -6.77 7.71 -5.93
C ASP A 115 -6.09 7.93 -7.28
N TYR A 116 -4.78 8.20 -7.24
CA TYR A 116 -3.91 8.35 -8.40
C TYR A 116 -2.59 7.62 -8.15
N ASN A 117 -1.83 7.36 -9.21
CA ASN A 117 -0.49 6.78 -9.09
C ASN A 117 0.52 7.88 -8.73
N PRO A 118 1.15 7.83 -7.54
CA PRO A 118 2.12 8.84 -7.16
C PRO A 118 3.40 8.68 -7.98
N THR A 119 4.08 9.79 -8.25
CA THR A 119 5.41 9.74 -8.88
C THR A 119 6.45 9.26 -7.87
N SER A 120 7.59 8.73 -8.35
CA SER A 120 8.69 8.31 -7.46
C SER A 120 9.22 9.47 -6.59
N LEU A 121 9.21 10.70 -7.11
CA LEU A 121 9.58 11.90 -6.35
C LEU A 121 8.55 12.24 -5.27
N GLU A 122 7.26 12.15 -5.58
CA GLU A 122 6.19 12.37 -4.62
C GLU A 122 6.21 11.32 -3.50
N MET A 123 6.47 10.06 -3.86
CA MET A 123 6.72 8.98 -2.91
C MET A 123 7.90 9.32 -2.00
N LEU A 124 9.02 9.78 -2.56
CA LEU A 124 10.19 10.20 -1.78
C LEU A 124 9.86 11.32 -0.79
N GLN A 125 9.17 12.37 -1.27
CA GLN A 125 8.75 13.51 -0.46
C GLN A 125 7.88 13.06 0.72
N THR A 126 6.87 12.24 0.44
CA THR A 126 5.91 11.74 1.43
C THR A 126 6.59 10.85 2.47
N GLN A 127 7.42 9.90 2.03
CA GLN A 127 8.15 8.99 2.92
C GLN A 127 9.18 9.72 3.81
N SER A 128 9.81 10.77 3.29
CA SER A 128 10.74 11.60 4.09
C SER A 128 10.05 12.30 5.27
N GLN A 129 8.73 12.48 5.19
CA GLN A 129 7.91 13.05 6.25
C GLN A 129 7.39 11.98 7.23
N GLY A 130 7.56 10.70 6.90
CA GLY A 130 7.04 9.58 7.68
C GLY A 130 5.59 9.24 7.33
N ILE A 131 5.14 9.60 6.13
CA ILE A 131 3.79 9.34 5.64
C ILE A 131 3.83 8.15 4.68
N ARG A 132 2.76 7.35 4.65
CA ARG A 132 2.56 6.28 3.66
C ARG A 132 1.27 6.45 2.88
N PHE A 133 1.31 6.13 1.60
CA PHE A 133 0.10 6.06 0.80
C PHE A 133 -0.53 4.68 0.86
N ALA A 134 -1.85 4.68 0.83
CA ALA A 134 -2.68 3.57 0.41
C ALA A 134 -3.45 4.02 -0.83
N THR A 135 -3.45 3.20 -1.89
CA THR A 135 -4.04 3.62 -3.17
C THR A 135 -5.36 2.90 -3.42
N ILE A 136 -6.39 3.65 -3.80
CA ILE A 136 -7.64 3.11 -4.33
C ILE A 136 -7.78 3.43 -5.83
N CYS A 137 -7.77 2.40 -6.65
CA CYS A 137 -7.96 2.52 -8.09
C CYS A 137 -9.47 2.45 -8.42
N TRP A 138 -10.17 3.59 -8.30
CA TRP A 138 -11.63 3.64 -8.45
C TRP A 138 -12.12 3.16 -9.82
N GLU A 139 -11.45 3.56 -10.91
CA GLU A 139 -11.86 3.14 -12.26
C GLU A 139 -11.82 1.62 -12.39
N GLU A 140 -10.73 0.99 -11.94
CA GLU A 140 -10.52 -0.45 -11.99
C GLU A 140 -11.49 -1.20 -11.08
N ALA A 141 -11.74 -0.67 -9.87
CA ALA A 141 -12.71 -1.24 -8.93
C ALA A 141 -14.13 -1.23 -9.51
N ILE A 142 -14.55 -0.12 -10.13
CA ILE A 142 -15.90 0.07 -10.67
C ILE A 142 -16.08 -0.66 -12.01
N SER A 143 -15.04 -0.72 -12.84
CA SER A 143 -15.10 -1.38 -14.16
C SER A 143 -14.78 -2.87 -14.12
N GLY A 144 -14.19 -3.36 -13.04
CA GLY A 144 -13.73 -4.74 -12.89
C GLY A 144 -12.52 -5.06 -13.76
N LYS A 145 -11.56 -4.13 -13.85
CA LYS A 145 -10.29 -4.29 -14.56
C LYS A 145 -9.14 -4.52 -13.59
N LEU A 146 -8.03 -5.03 -14.12
CA LEU A 146 -6.78 -5.14 -13.38
C LEU A 146 -6.03 -3.80 -13.37
N VAL A 147 -5.50 -3.42 -12.21
CA VAL A 147 -4.54 -2.33 -12.04
C VAL A 147 -3.22 -2.76 -12.68
N GLU A 148 -2.75 -1.96 -13.65
CA GLU A 148 -1.56 -2.23 -14.47
C GLU A 148 -1.54 -3.60 -15.17
N GLY A 149 -2.70 -4.25 -15.33
CA GLY A 149 -2.78 -5.61 -15.85
C GLY A 149 -2.23 -6.69 -14.90
N LYS A 150 -2.03 -6.40 -13.61
CA LYS A 150 -1.31 -7.30 -12.68
C LYS A 150 -2.17 -7.85 -11.53
N ARG A 151 -3.02 -7.01 -10.96
CA ARG A 151 -3.80 -7.28 -9.73
C ARG A 151 -5.10 -6.51 -9.75
N ASP A 152 -6.12 -6.98 -9.05
CA ASP A 152 -7.36 -6.22 -8.92
C ASP A 152 -7.19 -5.03 -7.94
N ALA A 153 -8.12 -4.06 -8.00
CA ALA A 153 -8.05 -2.85 -7.18
C ALA A 153 -8.13 -3.12 -5.67
N PHE A 154 -8.84 -4.18 -5.25
CA PHE A 154 -8.94 -4.57 -3.86
C PHE A 154 -7.60 -5.09 -3.34
N GLU A 155 -6.97 -6.00 -4.08
CA GLU A 155 -5.64 -6.51 -3.73
C GLU A 155 -4.58 -5.41 -3.77
N HIS A 156 -4.69 -4.43 -4.66
CA HIS A 156 -3.80 -3.27 -4.70
C HIS A 156 -3.85 -2.49 -3.37
N LEU A 157 -5.05 -2.12 -2.90
CA LEU A 157 -5.23 -1.46 -1.61
C LEU A 157 -4.67 -2.28 -0.43
N LEU A 158 -4.94 -3.60 -0.40
CA LEU A 158 -4.44 -4.48 0.65
C LEU A 158 -2.91 -4.55 0.68
N HIS A 159 -2.30 -4.53 -0.50
CA HIS A 159 -0.85 -4.56 -0.65
C HIS A 159 -0.21 -3.28 -0.09
N ASP A 160 -0.78 -2.12 -0.39
CA ASP A 160 -0.28 -0.85 0.15
C ASP A 160 -0.43 -0.78 1.67
N LEU A 161 -1.55 -1.26 2.23
CA LEU A 161 -1.73 -1.38 3.68
C LEU A 161 -0.71 -2.33 4.32
N ALA A 162 -0.39 -3.44 3.65
CA ALA A 162 0.67 -4.33 4.11
C ALA A 162 2.04 -3.64 4.05
N HIS A 163 2.30 -2.80 3.06
CA HIS A 163 3.52 -1.98 3.01
C HIS A 163 3.57 -0.92 4.10
N ALA A 164 2.46 -0.24 4.37
CA ALA A 164 2.37 0.69 5.49
C ALA A 164 2.71 0.00 6.82
N TYR A 165 2.20 -1.22 7.04
CA TYR A 165 2.61 -2.03 8.19
C TYR A 165 4.12 -2.26 8.27
N MET A 166 4.75 -2.62 7.14
CA MET A 166 6.20 -2.82 7.11
C MET A 166 7.00 -1.55 7.38
N PHE A 167 6.45 -0.39 7.02
CA PHE A 167 7.10 0.89 7.27
C PHE A 167 7.07 1.31 8.75
N PHE A 168 5.93 1.14 9.41
CA PHE A 168 5.73 1.63 10.78
C PHE A 168 6.06 0.61 11.88
N ARG A 169 6.21 -0.68 11.56
CA ARG A 169 6.60 -1.69 12.57
C ARG A 169 7.99 -1.40 13.15
N GLU A 170 8.13 -1.58 14.45
CA GLU A 170 9.33 -1.16 15.21
C GLU A 170 10.62 -1.83 14.74
N ASP A 171 10.57 -3.12 14.41
CA ASP A 171 11.72 -3.91 13.98
C ASP A 171 12.18 -3.63 12.55
N TYR A 172 11.50 -2.72 11.84
CA TYR A 172 11.92 -2.21 10.53
C TYR A 172 12.57 -0.82 10.58
N ASP A 173 12.85 -0.30 11.78
CA ASP A 173 13.51 0.99 12.01
C ASP A 173 12.86 2.13 11.21
N PHE A 174 11.60 2.43 11.55
CA PHE A 174 10.83 3.54 10.96
C PHE A 174 11.63 4.86 10.93
N LEU A 175 12.34 5.18 12.01
CA LEU A 175 13.14 6.40 12.11
C LEU A 175 14.32 6.37 11.14
N GLY A 176 14.99 5.23 11.00
CA GLY A 176 16.05 5.02 10.00
C GLY A 176 15.53 5.15 8.57
N GLN A 177 14.36 4.59 8.26
CA GLN A 177 13.76 4.70 6.92
C GLN A 177 13.45 6.16 6.59
N LYS A 178 12.79 6.86 7.53
CA LYS A 178 12.48 8.28 7.38
C LYS A 178 13.75 9.12 7.17
N LYS A 179 14.83 8.85 7.92
CA LYS A 179 16.12 9.53 7.75
C LYS A 179 16.73 9.27 6.37
N PHE A 180 16.72 8.02 5.91
CA PHE A 180 17.22 7.63 4.58
C PHE A 180 16.48 8.37 3.45
N PHE A 181 15.14 8.34 3.45
CA PHE A 181 14.38 9.06 2.43
C PHE A 181 14.58 10.57 2.52
N LYS A 182 14.73 11.12 3.73
CA LYS A 182 15.05 12.54 3.90
C LYS A 182 16.41 12.92 3.34
N SER A 183 17.45 12.11 3.52
CA SER A 183 18.76 12.38 2.90
C SER A 183 18.69 12.29 1.38
N MET A 184 18.01 11.27 0.86
CA MET A 184 17.80 11.11 -0.60
C MET A 184 17.05 12.30 -1.21
N LEU A 185 16.06 12.85 -0.50
CA LEU A 185 15.33 14.03 -0.95
C LEU A 185 16.19 15.30 -0.95
N VAL A 186 16.99 15.52 0.09
CA VAL A 186 17.94 16.64 0.17
C VAL A 186 18.94 16.58 -0.98
N ASP A 187 19.43 15.39 -1.28
CA ASP A 187 20.44 15.20 -2.31
C ASP A 187 19.86 15.07 -3.74
N PHE A 188 18.53 15.01 -3.89
CA PHE A 188 17.87 14.69 -5.17
C PHE A 188 18.36 15.56 -6.33
N GLN A 189 18.51 16.88 -6.11
CA GLN A 189 18.98 17.81 -7.15
C GLN A 189 20.39 17.48 -7.65
N HIS A 190 21.27 16.94 -6.80
CA HIS A 190 22.61 16.51 -7.19
C HIS A 190 22.59 15.32 -8.16
N TYR A 191 21.52 14.53 -8.14
CA TYR A 191 21.38 13.36 -9.01
C TYR A 191 20.68 13.68 -10.33
N GLN A 192 20.10 14.87 -10.49
CA GLN A 192 19.26 15.21 -11.65
C GLN A 192 19.99 15.02 -12.99
N MET A 193 21.25 15.43 -13.08
CA MET A 193 22.06 15.22 -14.30
C MET A 193 22.23 13.74 -14.64
N TYR A 194 22.38 12.86 -13.64
CA TYR A 194 22.49 11.42 -13.86
C TYR A 194 21.15 10.81 -14.27
N LEU A 195 20.05 11.26 -13.65
CA LEU A 195 18.70 10.82 -14.00
C LEU A 195 18.32 11.18 -15.45
N GLU A 196 18.82 12.30 -15.96
CA GLU A 196 18.57 12.74 -17.34
C GLU A 196 19.43 12.00 -18.37
N ASN A 197 20.68 11.66 -18.02
CA ASN A 197 21.66 11.11 -18.98
C ASN A 197 21.84 9.59 -18.91
N ASP A 198 21.40 8.92 -17.83
CA ASP A 198 21.52 7.47 -17.67
C ASP A 198 20.15 6.85 -17.33
N PRO A 199 19.43 6.30 -18.34
CA PRO A 199 18.14 5.67 -18.14
C PRO A 199 18.16 4.45 -17.21
N ILE A 200 19.27 3.70 -17.16
CA ILE A 200 19.39 2.51 -16.29
C ILE A 200 19.53 2.97 -14.84
N PHE A 201 20.35 4.00 -14.60
CA PHE A 201 20.44 4.60 -13.27
C PHE A 201 19.10 5.20 -12.84
N LYS A 202 18.40 5.91 -13.73
CA LYS A 202 17.08 6.47 -13.46
C LYS A 202 16.09 5.41 -13.00
N GLU A 203 15.95 4.29 -13.73
CA GLU A 203 15.03 3.20 -13.36
C GLU A 203 15.36 2.63 -11.97
N LYS A 204 16.63 2.35 -11.70
CA LYS A 204 17.08 1.83 -10.40
C LYS A 204 16.89 2.84 -9.26
N PHE A 205 17.13 4.12 -9.53
CA PHE A 205 16.92 5.19 -8.56
C PHE A 205 15.44 5.35 -8.23
N GLU A 206 14.58 5.41 -9.26
CA GLU A 206 13.13 5.47 -9.11
C GLU A 206 12.59 4.26 -8.33
N TYR A 207 13.13 3.06 -8.58
CA TYR A 207 12.83 1.88 -7.79
C TYR A 207 13.24 2.04 -6.31
N CYS A 208 14.45 2.53 -6.04
CA CYS A 208 14.95 2.73 -4.67
C CYS A 208 14.09 3.71 -3.86
N ILE A 209 13.73 4.86 -4.45
CA ILE A 209 12.98 5.90 -3.75
C ILE A 209 11.48 5.59 -3.64
N SER A 210 10.99 4.64 -4.44
CA SER A 210 9.60 4.16 -4.39
C SER A 210 9.44 2.90 -3.53
N ASP A 211 10.54 2.31 -3.04
CA ASP A 211 10.50 1.11 -2.20
C ASP A 211 9.77 1.37 -0.87
N MET A 212 8.77 0.53 -0.57
CA MET A 212 7.87 0.73 0.56
C MET A 212 8.09 -0.25 1.72
N ASN A 213 9.00 -1.22 1.60
CA ASN A 213 9.06 -2.32 2.55
C ASN A 213 10.46 -2.88 2.85
N SER A 214 11.51 -2.11 2.59
CA SER A 214 12.89 -2.50 2.92
C SER A 214 13.40 -1.87 4.20
N HIS A 215 14.20 -2.64 4.95
CA HIS A 215 14.94 -2.12 6.10
C HIS A 215 15.98 -1.07 5.63
N PRO A 216 16.27 -0.01 6.42
CA PRO A 216 17.22 1.06 6.05
C PRO A 216 18.59 0.55 5.59
N ALA A 217 19.11 -0.48 6.24
CA ALA A 217 20.38 -1.09 5.86
C ALA A 217 20.36 -1.66 4.43
N HIS A 218 19.23 -2.26 4.00
CA HIS A 218 19.07 -2.77 2.64
C HIS A 218 18.90 -1.64 1.62
N LEU A 219 18.13 -0.60 1.98
CA LEU A 219 17.99 0.61 1.17
C LEU A 219 19.35 1.27 0.92
N GLN A 220 20.15 1.43 1.98
CA GLN A 220 21.48 2.01 1.89
C GLN A 220 22.43 1.15 1.06
N ALA A 221 22.40 -0.18 1.23
CA ALA A 221 23.23 -1.10 0.47
C ALA A 221 22.88 -1.06 -1.02
N TYR A 222 21.59 -1.09 -1.36
CA TYR A 222 21.11 -0.96 -2.73
C TYR A 222 21.51 0.39 -3.33
N TRP A 223 21.28 1.49 -2.60
CA TRP A 223 21.64 2.83 -3.02
C TRP A 223 23.15 2.96 -3.32
N ASN A 224 24.00 2.48 -2.42
CA ASN A 224 25.45 2.50 -2.61
C ASN A 224 25.89 1.67 -3.83
N ALA A 225 25.24 0.53 -4.09
CA ALA A 225 25.52 -0.29 -5.25
C ALA A 225 25.21 0.46 -6.56
N ILE A 226 24.02 1.04 -6.68
CA ILE A 226 23.61 1.71 -7.93
C ILE A 226 24.39 3.01 -8.19
N ARG A 227 24.77 3.74 -7.14
CA ARG A 227 25.70 4.89 -7.27
C ARG A 227 27.04 4.47 -7.84
N LYS A 228 27.61 3.39 -7.29
CA LYS A 228 28.92 2.89 -7.70
C LYS A 228 28.88 2.43 -9.16
N GLU A 229 27.82 1.74 -9.57
CA GLU A 229 27.62 1.34 -10.97
C GLU A 229 27.53 2.54 -11.92
N ALA A 230 26.88 3.62 -11.50
CA ALA A 230 26.76 4.87 -12.27
C ALA A 230 28.00 5.80 -12.17
N GLY A 231 29.07 5.39 -11.46
CA GLY A 231 30.27 6.20 -11.27
C GLY A 231 30.06 7.44 -10.38
N ILE A 232 28.99 7.48 -9.59
CA ILE A 232 28.70 8.57 -8.65
C ILE A 232 29.55 8.38 -7.39
N PRO A 233 30.40 9.36 -7.00
CA PRO A 233 31.24 9.24 -5.81
C PRO A 233 30.41 8.98 -4.56
N ILE A 234 30.85 8.03 -3.73
CA ILE A 234 30.30 7.83 -2.38
C ILE A 234 31.05 8.80 -1.47
N LEU A 235 30.44 9.95 -1.19
CA LEU A 235 30.95 10.84 -0.15
C LEU A 235 30.73 10.13 1.19
N GLU A 236 31.81 9.68 1.83
CA GLU A 236 31.75 9.26 3.23
C GLU A 236 31.36 10.50 4.04
N LEU A 237 30.15 10.51 4.58
CA LEU A 237 29.79 11.48 5.61
C LEU A 237 30.66 11.13 6.82
N ASN A 238 31.71 11.93 7.05
CA ASN A 238 32.45 11.89 8.29
C ASN A 238 31.45 12.13 9.44
N VAL A 239 31.20 11.08 10.21
CA VAL A 239 30.34 11.09 11.41
C VAL A 239 31.04 11.87 12.52
#